data_AF-A0A940C846-F1
#
_entry.id   AF-A0A940C846-F1
#
_cell.length_a   1.000
_cell.length_b   1.000
_cell.length_c   1.000
_cell.angle_alpha   90.00
_cell.angle_beta   90.00
_cell.angle_gamma   90.00
#
_symmetry.space_group_name_H-M   'P 1'
#
loop_
_entity.id
_entity.type
_entity.pdbx_description
1 polymer ?
#
loop_
_entity_poly.entity_id
_entity_poly.type
_entity_poly.pdbx_seq_one_letter_code
_entity_poly.pdbx_strand_id
1 'polypeptide(L)'
;IVVFSMTAGLLAGWALRIDDRLNRLGDCIRARFFSGGVDGANPVEGVVTAILLFCIGSMTVLGSFDGARNPPGRLVLEYHTTLLIKSMLDFVSSTCLTVTFGVSVMASAAFVLVFQGALVALAAQLQPFLERIAVMPVLNCVGSLILLAIAVNLIGLKKIKTADYLPALAVAVAVCWALA
;
A
#
# COMPACT_ATOMS: atom_id res chain seq x y z
N ILE A 1 -2.48 20.42 -4.17
CA ILE A 1 -2.74 19.04 -4.66
C ILE A 1 -2.82 18.05 -3.51
N VAL A 2 -1.72 17.81 -2.77
CA VAL A 2 -1.65 16.80 -1.68
C VAL A 2 -2.79 16.92 -0.64
N VAL A 3 -3.02 18.11 -0.07
CA VAL A 3 -4.07 18.33 0.94
C VAL A 3 -5.46 18.03 0.39
N PHE A 4 -5.76 18.49 -0.82
CA PHE A 4 -7.05 18.26 -1.48
C PHE A 4 -7.25 16.77 -1.81
N SER A 5 -6.23 16.08 -2.31
CA SER A 5 -6.30 14.65 -2.59
C SER A 5 -6.50 13.82 -1.31
N MET A 6 -5.86 14.21 -0.20
CA MET A 6 -6.05 13.61 1.12
C MET A 6 -7.49 13.77 1.61
N THR A 7 -8.04 14.99 1.58
CA THR A 7 -9.40 15.25 2.09
C THR A 7 -10.47 14.65 1.21
N ALA A 8 -10.39 14.83 -0.11
CA ALA A 8 -11.33 14.26 -1.07
C ALA A 8 -11.22 12.72 -1.10
N GLY A 9 -10.00 12.18 -1.03
CA GLY A 9 -9.75 10.75 -0.95
C GLY A 9 -10.31 10.11 0.32
N LEU A 10 -10.16 10.77 1.48
CA LEU A 10 -10.75 10.33 2.73
C LEU A 10 -12.27 10.33 2.68
N LEU A 11 -12.88 11.40 2.14
CA LEU A 11 -14.33 11.49 1.97
C LEU A 11 -14.85 10.37 1.07
N ALA A 12 -14.16 10.11 -0.05
CA ALA A 12 -14.50 9.02 -0.95
C ALA A 12 -14.33 7.64 -0.30
N GLY A 13 -13.23 7.41 0.43
CA GLY A 13 -12.97 6.14 1.12
C GLY A 13 -13.94 5.87 2.24
N TRP A 14 -14.27 6.89 3.02
CA TRP A 14 -15.29 6.84 4.06
C TRP A 14 -16.67 6.53 3.47
N ALA A 15 -17.06 7.19 2.37
CA ALA A 15 -18.32 6.91 1.67
C ALA A 15 -18.38 5.48 1.11
N LEU A 16 -17.26 4.96 0.60
CA LEU A 16 -17.14 3.60 0.08
C LEU A 16 -16.99 2.53 1.18
N ARG A 17 -16.77 2.95 2.43
CA ARG A 17 -16.52 2.10 3.60
C ARG A 17 -15.39 1.09 3.35
N ILE A 18 -14.26 1.58 2.85
CA ILE A 18 -13.13 0.73 2.44
C ILE A 18 -12.54 -0.01 3.63
N ASP A 19 -12.40 0.68 4.77
CA ASP A 19 -11.95 0.06 6.02
C ASP A 19 -12.82 -1.14 6.42
N ASP A 20 -14.15 -0.99 6.36
CA ASP A 20 -15.07 -2.08 6.70
C ASP A 20 -14.99 -3.25 5.71
N ARG A 21 -14.75 -2.98 4.42
CA ARG A 21 -14.58 -4.03 3.40
C ARG A 21 -13.26 -4.78 3.58
N LEU A 22 -12.17 -4.06 3.87
CA LEU A 22 -10.88 -4.69 4.17
C LEU A 22 -10.95 -5.51 5.47
N ASN A 23 -11.63 -5.01 6.49
CA ASN A 23 -11.86 -5.77 7.73
C ASN A 23 -12.65 -7.05 7.44
N ARG A 24 -13.72 -7.00 6.63
CA ARG A 24 -14.45 -8.21 6.22
C ARG A 24 -13.61 -9.20 5.42
N LEU A 25 -12.70 -8.71 4.56
CA LEU A 25 -11.75 -9.57 3.85
C LEU A 25 -10.77 -10.24 4.84
N GLY A 26 -10.26 -9.48 5.81
CA GLY A 26 -9.41 -10.02 6.87
C GLY A 26 -10.16 -11.01 7.77
N ASP A 27 -11.44 -10.79 8.08
CA ASP A 27 -12.30 -11.73 8.81
C ASP A 27 -12.50 -13.04 8.04
N CYS A 28 -12.71 -12.98 6.73
CA CYS A 28 -12.86 -14.16 5.87
C CYS A 28 -11.56 -14.98 5.83
N ILE A 29 -10.42 -14.30 5.70
CA ILE A 29 -9.10 -14.92 5.76
C ILE A 29 -8.85 -15.52 7.15
N ARG A 30 -9.24 -14.80 8.22
CA ARG A 30 -9.16 -15.31 9.60
C ARG A 30 -9.98 -16.58 9.77
N ALA A 31 -11.23 -16.59 9.34
CA ALA A 31 -12.11 -17.75 9.47
C ALA A 31 -11.56 -18.99 8.73
N ARG A 32 -10.91 -18.80 7.57
CA ARG A 32 -10.31 -19.89 6.80
C ARG A 32 -8.97 -20.39 7.35
N PHE A 33 -8.11 -19.51 7.85
CA PHE A 33 -6.73 -19.87 8.22
C PHE A 33 -6.50 -19.98 9.74
N PHE A 34 -7.35 -19.37 10.56
CA PHE A 34 -7.21 -19.29 12.01
C PHE A 34 -8.53 -19.69 12.70
N SER A 35 -8.88 -20.99 12.61
CA SER A 35 -10.00 -21.58 13.36
C SER A 35 -9.69 -21.84 14.85
N GLY A 36 -8.44 -21.66 15.29
CA GLY A 36 -8.03 -21.77 16.68
C GLY A 36 -7.89 -20.40 17.33
N GLY A 37 -8.61 -20.15 18.42
CA GLY A 37 -8.61 -18.87 19.14
C GLY A 37 -7.20 -18.41 19.49
N VAL A 38 -6.86 -17.20 19.03
CA VAL A 38 -5.68 -16.47 19.49
C VAL A 38 -6.21 -15.25 20.25
N ASP A 39 -6.11 -15.32 21.57
CA ASP A 39 -6.39 -14.23 22.48
C ASP A 39 -5.29 -13.16 22.38
N GLY A 40 -5.69 -11.89 22.34
CA GLY A 40 -4.82 -10.75 22.69
C GLY A 40 -4.60 -9.68 21.62
N ALA A 41 -4.62 -10.00 20.33
CA ALA A 41 -4.44 -9.01 19.25
C ALA A 41 -5.43 -9.28 18.12
N ASN A 42 -6.08 -8.24 17.58
CA ASN A 42 -7.04 -8.41 16.48
C ASN A 42 -6.26 -8.79 15.19
N PRO A 43 -6.26 -10.08 14.77
CA PRO A 43 -5.40 -10.52 13.67
C PRO A 43 -5.81 -9.89 12.33
N VAL A 44 -7.07 -9.46 12.24
CA VAL A 44 -7.64 -8.75 11.09
C VAL A 44 -6.97 -7.38 10.91
N GLU A 45 -6.80 -6.65 12.01
CA GLU A 45 -6.16 -5.33 12.03
C GLU A 45 -4.70 -5.42 11.61
N GLY A 46 -4.00 -6.51 11.99
CA GLY A 46 -2.64 -6.80 11.55
C GLY A 46 -2.51 -7.08 10.06
N VAL A 47 -3.40 -7.92 9.50
CA VAL A 47 -3.45 -8.20 8.05
C VAL A 47 -3.70 -6.92 7.25
N VAL A 48 -4.71 -6.14 7.65
CA VAL A 48 -5.06 -4.89 6.97
C VAL A 48 -3.91 -3.88 7.07
N THR A 49 -3.31 -3.73 8.25
CA THR A 49 -2.17 -2.83 8.45
C THR A 49 -0.97 -3.25 7.60
N ALA A 50 -0.67 -4.55 7.51
CA ALA A 50 0.39 -5.07 6.66
C ALA A 50 0.13 -4.78 5.17
N ILE A 51 -1.08 -5.07 4.68
CA ILE A 51 -1.48 -4.78 3.30
C ILE A 51 -1.30 -3.29 2.99
N LEU A 52 -1.81 -2.41 3.85
CA LEU A 52 -1.72 -0.97 3.63
C LEU A 52 -0.27 -0.50 3.66
N LEU A 53 0.54 -0.97 4.61
CA LEU A 53 1.96 -0.61 4.69
C LEU A 53 2.72 -1.05 3.43
N PHE A 54 2.52 -2.28 2.99
CA PHE A 54 3.21 -2.83 1.81
C PHE A 54 2.72 -2.23 0.49
N CYS A 55 1.42 -1.94 0.36
CA CYS A 55 0.83 -1.43 -0.88
C CYS A 55 0.94 0.10 -1.03
N ILE A 56 0.89 0.86 0.06
CA ILE A 56 0.86 2.34 0.03
C ILE A 56 2.25 2.97 -0.01
N GLY A 57 3.29 2.18 0.21
CA GLY A 57 4.65 2.62 -0.08
C GLY A 57 4.71 3.23 -1.48
N SER A 58 5.00 4.53 -1.57
CA SER A 58 5.15 5.24 -2.84
C SER A 58 6.15 4.54 -3.76
N MET A 59 7.12 3.84 -3.17
CA MET A 59 8.07 2.95 -3.83
C MET A 59 7.46 1.75 -4.54
N THR A 60 6.26 1.28 -4.15
CA THR A 60 5.53 0.24 -4.89
C THR A 60 5.11 0.76 -6.26
N VAL A 61 4.61 2.00 -6.29
CA VAL A 61 4.16 2.66 -7.51
C VAL A 61 5.37 3.11 -8.34
N LEU A 62 6.35 3.77 -7.71
CA LEU A 62 7.61 4.16 -8.36
C LEU A 62 8.37 2.94 -8.91
N GLY A 63 8.52 1.87 -8.11
CA GLY A 63 9.20 0.63 -8.53
C GLY A 63 8.46 -0.11 -9.64
N SER A 64 7.13 -0.03 -9.68
CA SER A 64 6.33 -0.56 -10.80
C SER A 64 6.59 0.23 -12.09
N PHE A 65 6.73 1.55 -12.01
CA PHE A 65 7.02 2.41 -13.16
C PHE A 65 8.46 2.33 -13.65
N ASP A 66 9.44 2.29 -12.75
CA ASP A 66 10.85 2.09 -13.10
C ASP A 66 11.09 0.68 -13.67
N GLY A 67 10.42 -0.35 -13.14
CA GLY A 67 10.46 -1.71 -13.66
C GLY A 67 9.79 -1.87 -15.03
N ALA A 68 8.74 -1.10 -15.28
CA ALA A 68 8.05 -1.07 -16.56
C ALA A 68 8.89 -0.44 -17.69
N ARG A 69 9.74 0.55 -17.39
CA ARG A 69 10.60 1.30 -18.34
C ARG A 69 11.57 0.50 -19.19
N ASN A 70 11.75 -0.80 -18.95
CA ASN A 70 12.75 -1.58 -19.65
C ASN A 70 12.24 -2.93 -20.15
N PRO A 71 12.54 -3.32 -21.40
CA PRO A 71 12.24 -4.65 -21.93
C PRO A 71 13.01 -5.75 -21.18
N PRO A 72 12.52 -7.00 -21.19
CA PRO A 72 13.17 -8.12 -20.51
C PRO A 72 14.57 -8.36 -21.09
N GLY A 73 15.62 -8.12 -20.29
CA GLY A 73 17.01 -8.47 -20.66
C GLY A 73 18.10 -7.43 -20.37
N ARG A 74 17.78 -6.21 -19.91
CA ARG A 74 18.82 -5.21 -19.59
C ARG A 74 18.96 -4.98 -18.09
N LEU A 75 19.92 -5.70 -17.51
CA LEU A 75 20.40 -5.58 -16.13
C LEU A 75 21.13 -4.23 -15.97
N VAL A 76 20.42 -3.14 -15.66
CA VAL A 76 21.05 -1.85 -15.33
C VAL A 76 21.09 -1.68 -13.81
N LEU A 77 22.27 -1.30 -13.32
CA LEU A 77 22.67 -1.30 -11.91
C LEU A 77 21.81 -0.41 -10.99
N GLU A 78 21.19 0.65 -11.49
CA GLU A 78 20.40 1.59 -10.66
C GLU A 78 19.05 1.01 -10.20
N TYR A 79 18.47 0.04 -10.95
CA TYR A 79 17.14 -0.52 -10.68
C TYR A 79 17.10 -1.42 -9.45
N HIS A 80 18.21 -2.10 -9.18
CA HIS A 80 18.31 -3.02 -8.07
C HIS A 80 18.22 -2.28 -6.74
N THR A 81 18.73 -1.05 -6.65
CA THR A 81 18.78 -0.33 -5.37
C THR A 81 17.40 -0.04 -4.82
N THR A 82 16.47 0.47 -5.63
CA THR A 82 15.10 0.80 -5.16
C THR A 82 14.29 -0.46 -4.85
N LEU A 83 14.36 -1.49 -5.70
CA LEU A 83 13.66 -2.76 -5.46
C LEU A 83 14.29 -3.56 -4.29
N LEU A 84 15.61 -3.49 -4.10
CA LEU A 84 16.32 -4.07 -2.95
C LEU A 84 15.93 -3.32 -1.67
N ILE A 85 15.92 -1.98 -1.69
CA ILE A 85 15.47 -1.17 -0.56
C ILE A 85 14.03 -1.56 -0.20
N LYS A 86 13.13 -1.68 -1.18
CA LYS A 86 11.74 -2.14 -0.96
C LYS A 86 11.70 -3.53 -0.32
N SER A 87 12.43 -4.49 -0.87
CA SER A 87 12.44 -5.86 -0.38
C SER A 87 12.96 -5.95 1.06
N MET A 88 14.00 -5.17 1.39
CA MET A 88 14.54 -5.07 2.74
C MET A 88 13.55 -4.38 3.70
N LEU A 89 12.89 -3.30 3.24
CA LEU A 89 11.85 -2.62 4.01
C LEU A 89 10.67 -3.54 4.30
N ASP A 90 10.22 -4.32 3.32
CA ASP A 90 9.11 -5.26 3.48
C ASP A 90 9.51 -6.41 4.42
N PHE A 91 10.75 -6.91 4.36
CA PHE A 91 11.28 -7.93 5.28
C PHE A 91 11.35 -7.43 6.74
N VAL A 92 11.91 -6.24 6.96
CA VAL A 92 11.97 -5.64 8.30
C VAL A 92 10.55 -5.37 8.81
N SER A 93 9.69 -4.78 7.98
CA SER A 93 8.31 -4.44 8.36
C SER A 93 7.48 -5.69 8.65
N SER A 94 7.60 -6.76 7.84
CA SER A 94 6.89 -8.02 8.11
C SER A 94 7.33 -8.64 9.42
N THR A 95 8.61 -8.55 9.76
CA THR A 95 9.15 -9.06 11.03
C THR A 95 8.59 -8.26 12.21
N CYS A 96 8.64 -6.92 12.16
CA CYS A 96 8.08 -6.05 13.20
C CYS A 96 6.56 -6.23 13.37
N LEU A 97 5.82 -6.32 12.26
CA LEU A 97 4.37 -6.55 12.28
C LEU A 97 4.04 -7.94 12.82
N THR A 98 4.86 -8.96 12.54
CA THR A 98 4.65 -10.32 13.07
C THR A 98 4.85 -10.34 14.59
N VAL A 99 5.79 -9.57 15.13
CA VAL A 99 5.93 -9.42 16.60
C VAL A 99 4.70 -8.75 17.23
N THR A 100 4.07 -7.81 16.52
CA THR A 100 2.91 -7.05 17.03
C THR A 100 1.57 -7.79 16.86
N PHE A 101 1.35 -8.41 15.70
CA PHE A 101 0.07 -8.99 15.29
C PHE A 101 0.13 -10.52 15.07
N GLY A 102 1.28 -11.15 15.32
CA GLY A 102 1.48 -12.59 15.20
C GLY A 102 1.47 -13.12 13.76
N VAL A 103 1.13 -14.40 13.63
CA VAL A 103 1.11 -15.16 12.36
C VAL A 103 0.13 -14.59 11.33
N SER A 104 -0.80 -13.72 11.75
CA SER A 104 -1.78 -13.07 10.89
C SER A 104 -1.14 -12.37 9.69
N VAL A 105 0.06 -11.78 9.84
CA VAL A 105 0.79 -11.06 8.78
C VAL A 105 1.10 -11.95 7.58
N MET A 106 1.34 -13.25 7.76
CA MET A 106 1.65 -14.16 6.64
C MET A 106 0.52 -14.23 5.62
N ALA A 107 -0.73 -14.07 6.06
CA ALA A 107 -1.87 -14.08 5.17
C ALA A 107 -1.94 -12.84 4.25
N SER A 108 -1.31 -11.72 4.64
CA SER A 108 -1.20 -10.53 3.80
C SER A 108 -0.33 -10.76 2.55
N ALA A 109 0.64 -11.67 2.61
CA ALA A 109 1.60 -11.90 1.54
C ALA A 109 0.91 -12.31 0.21
N ALA A 110 -0.13 -13.15 0.29
CA ALA A 110 -0.89 -13.55 -0.90
C ALA A 110 -1.62 -12.36 -1.55
N PHE A 111 -2.24 -11.49 -0.73
CA PHE A 111 -2.92 -10.30 -1.23
C PHE A 111 -1.93 -9.30 -1.84
N VAL A 112 -0.81 -9.07 -1.16
CA VAL A 112 0.25 -8.16 -1.60
C VAL A 112 0.84 -8.63 -2.94
N LEU A 113 1.10 -9.93 -3.09
CA LEU A 113 1.62 -10.50 -4.33
C LEU A 113 0.66 -10.26 -5.50
N VAL A 114 -0.63 -10.50 -5.32
CA VAL A 114 -1.65 -10.25 -6.35
C VAL A 114 -1.75 -8.76 -6.66
N PHE A 115 -1.83 -7.90 -5.65
CA PHE A 115 -2.05 -6.47 -5.84
C PHE A 115 -0.84 -5.76 -6.43
N GLN A 116 0.35 -5.99 -5.89
CA GLN A 116 1.59 -5.42 -6.42
C GLN A 116 1.92 -6.00 -7.80
N GLY A 117 1.73 -7.31 -8.00
CA GLY A 117 1.93 -7.94 -9.31
C GLY A 117 1.00 -7.37 -10.39
N ALA A 118 -0.27 -7.17 -10.05
CA ALA A 118 -1.23 -6.51 -10.95
C ALA A 118 -0.84 -5.06 -11.25
N LEU A 119 -0.36 -4.30 -10.25
CA LEU A 119 0.12 -2.94 -10.45
C LEU A 119 1.34 -2.86 -11.38
N VAL A 120 2.31 -3.76 -11.23
CA VAL A 120 3.49 -3.83 -12.12
C VAL A 120 3.05 -4.13 -13.56
N ALA A 121 2.16 -5.11 -13.74
CA ALA A 121 1.63 -5.46 -15.07
C ALA A 121 0.87 -4.29 -15.71
N LEU A 122 0.08 -3.56 -14.92
CA LEU A 122 -0.68 -2.39 -15.37
C LEU A 122 0.25 -1.21 -15.68
N ALA A 123 1.29 -0.99 -14.88
CA ALA A 123 2.30 0.04 -15.09
C ALA A 123 3.08 -0.17 -16.39
N ALA A 124 3.39 -1.41 -16.74
CA ALA A 124 4.00 -1.78 -18.02
C ALA A 124 3.20 -1.30 -19.25
N GLN A 125 1.86 -1.29 -19.15
CA GLN A 125 0.99 -0.84 -20.23
C GLN A 125 0.79 0.68 -20.26
N LEU A 126 0.87 1.35 -19.11
CA LEU A 126 0.53 2.78 -18.94
C LEU A 126 1.74 3.72 -18.87
N GLN A 127 2.95 3.16 -18.94
CA GLN A 127 4.23 3.87 -19.00
C GLN A 127 4.26 5.22 -19.75
N PRO A 128 3.88 5.29 -21.05
CA PRO A 128 4.07 6.50 -21.83
C PRO A 128 3.18 7.66 -21.36
N PHE A 129 2.11 7.38 -20.63
CA PHE A 129 1.20 8.40 -20.10
C PHE A 129 1.66 8.99 -18.76
N LEU A 130 2.31 8.20 -17.91
CA LEU A 130 2.70 8.64 -16.57
C LEU A 130 3.96 9.49 -16.52
N GLU A 131 4.89 9.29 -17.45
CA GLU A 131 6.11 10.09 -17.54
C GLU A 131 5.84 11.56 -17.88
N ARG A 132 4.73 11.84 -18.58
CA ARG A 132 4.36 13.21 -19.00
C ARG A 132 3.85 14.10 -17.87
N ILE A 133 3.31 13.51 -16.80
CA ILE A 133 2.41 14.22 -15.88
C ILE A 133 3.10 14.52 -14.53
N ALA A 134 4.38 14.16 -14.36
CA ALA A 134 5.16 14.43 -13.14
C ALA A 134 4.43 14.07 -11.83
N VAL A 135 3.69 12.94 -11.83
CA VAL A 135 2.80 12.53 -10.72
C VAL A 135 3.58 12.03 -9.49
N MET A 136 4.84 11.65 -9.69
CA MET A 136 5.67 10.98 -8.69
C MET A 136 5.89 11.74 -7.38
N PRO A 137 6.22 13.05 -7.36
CA PRO A 137 6.43 13.78 -6.11
C PRO A 137 5.15 13.89 -5.27
N VAL A 138 4.00 14.05 -5.93
CA VAL A 138 2.70 14.15 -5.27
C VAL A 138 2.31 12.80 -4.66
N LEU A 139 2.43 11.71 -5.43
CA LEU A 139 2.19 10.35 -4.92
C LEU A 139 3.11 10.00 -3.76
N ASN A 140 4.38 10.42 -3.81
CA ASN A 140 5.32 10.18 -2.73
C ASN A 140 4.92 10.90 -1.44
N CYS A 141 4.53 12.17 -1.53
CA CYS A 141 4.01 12.92 -0.38
C CYS A 141 2.73 12.30 0.21
N VAL A 142 1.78 11.92 -0.65
CA VAL A 142 0.50 11.31 -0.24
C VAL A 142 0.75 9.96 0.43
N GLY A 143 1.60 9.11 -0.16
CA GLY A 143 1.94 7.80 0.40
C GLY A 143 2.66 7.89 1.74
N SER A 144 3.63 8.80 1.89
CA SER A 144 4.37 8.98 3.15
C SER A 144 3.48 9.50 4.29
N LEU A 145 2.50 10.36 3.99
CA LEU A 145 1.48 10.79 4.96
C LEU A 145 0.61 9.62 5.45
N ILE A 146 0.23 8.69 4.57
CA ILE A 146 -0.53 7.50 4.97
C ILE A 146 0.35 6.54 5.78
N LEU A 147 1.62 6.36 5.40
CA LEU A 147 2.58 5.58 6.19
C LEU A 147 2.76 6.15 7.60
N LEU A 148 2.79 7.48 7.74
CA LEU A 148 2.82 8.14 9.04
C LEU A 148 1.58 7.81 9.87
N ALA A 149 0.38 7.83 9.25
CA ALA A 149 -0.86 7.46 9.94
C ALA A 149 -0.86 5.98 10.38
N ILE A 150 -0.27 5.08 9.59
CA ILE A 150 -0.06 3.68 9.96
C ILE A 150 0.90 3.57 11.15
N ALA A 151 2.03 4.29 11.13
CA ALA A 151 2.98 4.29 12.23
C ALA A 151 2.34 4.76 13.55
N VAL A 152 1.50 5.80 13.51
CA VAL A 152 0.74 6.27 14.69
C VAL A 152 -0.20 5.18 15.22
N ASN A 153 -0.83 4.41 14.33
CA ASN A 153 -1.69 3.30 14.72
C ASN A 153 -0.88 2.17 15.37
N LEU A 154 0.30 1.85 14.84
CA LEU A 154 1.21 0.84 15.38
C LEU A 154 1.74 1.17 16.79
N ILE A 155 1.99 2.46 17.07
CA ILE A 155 2.43 2.92 18.40
C ILE A 155 1.25 2.90 19.41
N GLY A 156 0.01 2.69 18.94
CA GLY A 156 -1.17 2.61 19.80
C GLY A 156 -1.66 3.97 20.32
N LEU A 157 -1.17 5.08 19.76
CA LEU A 157 -1.58 6.43 20.18
C LEU A 157 -3.03 6.74 19.79
N LYS A 158 -3.44 6.34 18.58
CA LYS A 158 -4.79 6.57 18.08
C LYS A 158 -5.13 5.56 16.98
N LYS A 159 -6.31 4.96 17.08
CA LYS A 159 -6.88 4.16 15.99
C LYS A 159 -7.36 5.06 14.87
N ILE A 160 -6.66 5.01 13.74
CA ILE A 160 -6.99 5.73 12.52
C ILE A 160 -7.39 4.69 11.48
N LYS A 161 -8.53 4.91 10.81
CA LYS A 161 -8.98 4.10 9.66
C LYS A 161 -8.12 4.40 8.44
N THR A 162 -6.88 3.91 8.45
CA THR A 162 -5.88 4.19 7.41
C THR A 162 -6.32 3.67 6.03
N ALA A 163 -7.18 2.65 5.98
CA ALA A 163 -7.74 2.13 4.74
C ALA A 163 -8.62 3.14 4.00
N ASP A 164 -9.33 4.01 4.72
CA ASP A 164 -10.20 5.04 4.11
C ASP A 164 -9.38 6.14 3.44
N TYR A 165 -8.09 6.27 3.74
CA TYR A 165 -7.18 7.18 3.03
C TYR A 165 -6.64 6.62 1.71
N LEU A 166 -6.85 5.32 1.44
CA LEU A 166 -6.33 4.66 0.23
C LEU A 166 -6.76 5.36 -1.09
N PRO A 167 -8.02 5.83 -1.25
CA PRO A 167 -8.44 6.53 -2.47
C PRO A 167 -7.74 7.87 -2.69
N ALA A 168 -7.08 8.43 -1.67
CA ALA A 168 -6.34 9.68 -1.82
C ALA A 168 -5.20 9.55 -2.84
N LEU A 169 -4.61 8.35 -2.99
CA LEU A 169 -3.63 8.08 -4.04
C LEU A 169 -4.26 8.20 -5.43
N ALA A 170 -5.44 7.61 -5.65
CA ALA A 170 -6.15 7.68 -6.93
C ALA A 170 -6.60 9.12 -7.25
N VAL A 171 -7.11 9.85 -6.25
CA VAL A 171 -7.47 11.26 -6.41
C VAL A 171 -6.23 12.12 -6.72
N ALA A 172 -5.08 11.83 -6.12
CA ALA A 172 -3.83 12.52 -6.45
C ALA A 172 -3.43 12.35 -7.92
N VAL A 173 -3.52 11.13 -8.45
CA VAL A 173 -3.28 10.88 -9.89
C VAL A 173 -4.29 11.65 -10.74
N ALA A 174 -5.58 11.58 -10.42
CA ALA A 174 -6.64 12.23 -11.19
C ALA A 174 -6.50 13.77 -11.22
N VAL A 175 -6.15 14.38 -10.08
CA VAL A 175 -5.94 15.84 -9.99
C VAL A 175 -4.68 16.26 -10.74
N CYS A 176 -3.60 15.48 -10.67
CA CYS A 176 -2.41 15.73 -11.49
C CYS A 176 -2.73 15.61 -12.98
N TRP A 177 -3.55 14.64 -13.38
CA TRP A 177 -3.98 14.48 -14.78
C TRP A 177 -4.85 15.64 -15.26
N ALA A 178 -5.76 16.15 -14.43
CA ALA A 178 -6.64 17.27 -14.79
C ALA A 178 -5.92 18.62 -14.89
N LEU A 179 -4.73 18.75 -14.31
CA LEU A 179 -3.92 19.98 -14.29
C LEU A 179 -2.75 19.96 -15.30
N ALA A 180 -2.55 18.85 -16.02
CA ALA A 180 -1.50 18.65 -17.02
C ALA A 180 -2.02 18.83 -18.45
#